data_AF-A0A656PNJ4-F1
#
_entry.id   AF-A0A656PNJ4-F1
#
_cell.length_a   1.000
_cell.length_b   1.000
_cell.length_c   1.000
_cell.angle_alpha   90.00
_cell.angle_beta   90.00
_cell.angle_gamma   90.00
#
_symmetry.space_group_name_H-M   'P 1'
#
loop_
_entity.id
_entity.type
_entity.pdbx_description
1 polymer ?
#
loop_
_entity_poly.entity_id
_entity_poly.type
_entity_poly.pdbx_seq_one_letter_code
_entity_poly.pdbx_strand_id
1 'polypeptide(L)'
;MTAPYYVVAYLVQADVRRSRVVLLTVPSWETPIIGVFETLEEANVVYKSMFDNEIPPLEPISVSAFLSKINELKKEDARLSQIDLRPILTRL
;
A
#
# COMPACT_ATOMS: atom_id res chain seq x y z
N MET A 1 10.70 9.57 20.38
CA MET A 1 10.74 8.19 19.87
C MET A 1 10.00 8.19 18.55
N THR A 2 10.70 8.46 17.45
CA THR A 2 10.12 8.57 16.11
C THR A 2 9.84 7.15 15.62
N ALA A 3 8.59 6.84 15.29
CA ALA A 3 8.23 5.53 14.75
C ALA A 3 9.12 5.23 13.53
N PRO A 4 9.98 4.19 13.57
CA PRO A 4 10.99 4.00 12.54
C PRO A 4 10.43 3.36 11.25
N TYR A 5 9.12 3.19 11.17
CA TYR A 5 8.45 2.62 10.02
C TYR A 5 6.98 3.01 10.08
N TYR A 6 6.36 3.20 8.92
CA TYR A 6 4.91 3.18 8.83
C TYR A 6 4.47 2.37 7.62
N VAL A 7 3.28 1.79 7.73
CA VAL A 7 2.67 1.03 6.64
C VAL A 7 1.29 1.57 6.38
N VAL A 8 0.99 1.72 5.10
CA VAL A 8 -0.32 2.15 4.62
C VAL A 8 -0.89 1.06 3.75
N ALA A 9 -2.11 0.64 4.08
CA ALA A 9 -2.84 -0.36 3.33
C ALA A 9 -3.98 0.29 2.55
N TYR A 10 -4.16 -0.11 1.30
CA TYR A 10 -5.23 0.36 0.42
C TYR A 10 -5.95 -0.81 -0.21
N LEU A 11 -7.29 -0.80 -0.16
CA LEU A 11 -8.10 -1.75 -0.93
C LEU A 11 -8.44 -1.07 -2.26
N VAL A 12 -7.70 -1.41 -3.31
CA VAL A 12 -7.87 -0.80 -4.63
C VAL A 12 -8.79 -1.65 -5.47
N GLN A 13 -9.89 -1.07 -5.90
CA GLN A 13 -10.87 -1.70 -6.77
C GLN A 13 -10.65 -1.24 -8.21
N ALA A 14 -10.17 -2.16 -9.05
CA ALA A 14 -9.97 -1.91 -10.47
C ALA A 14 -11.22 -2.21 -11.29
N ASP A 15 -12.04 -3.17 -10.84
CA ASP A 15 -13.33 -3.53 -11.43
C ASP A 15 -14.34 -3.89 -10.32
N VAL A 16 -15.64 -3.84 -10.62
CA VAL A 16 -16.75 -4.24 -9.74
C VAL A 16 -16.53 -5.63 -9.13
N ARG A 17 -15.82 -6.52 -9.83
CA ARG A 17 -15.56 -7.90 -9.37
C ARG A 17 -14.14 -8.17 -8.87
N ARG A 18 -13.22 -7.22 -8.99
CA ARG A 18 -11.80 -7.43 -8.68
C ARG A 18 -11.26 -6.28 -7.85
N SER A 19 -11.04 -6.58 -6.57
CA SER A 19 -10.29 -5.73 -5.66
C SER A 19 -8.93 -6.35 -5.39
N ARG A 20 -7.91 -5.51 -5.30
CA ARG A 20 -6.55 -5.87 -4.91
C ARG A 20 -6.19 -5.10 -3.66
N VAL A 21 -5.45 -5.74 -2.76
CA VAL A 21 -4.92 -5.04 -1.58
C VAL A 21 -3.51 -4.58 -1.90
N VAL A 22 -3.25 -3.29 -1.71
CA VAL A 22 -1.94 -2.68 -1.90
C VAL A 22 -1.39 -2.30 -0.54
N LEU A 23 -0.24 -2.86 -0.18
CA LEU A 23 0.49 -2.49 1.03
C LEU A 23 1.71 -1.67 0.64
N LEU A 24 1.75 -0.42 1.10
CA LEU A 24 2.93 0.45 1.03
C LEU A 24 3.63 0.42 2.39
N THR A 25 4.86 -0.10 2.42
CA THR A 25 5.71 -0.13 3.59
C THR A 25 6.84 0.89 3.45
N VAL A 26 6.98 1.77 4.43
CA VAL A 26 7.94 2.88 4.41
C VAL A 26 8.88 2.76 5.62
N PRO A 27 9.96 1.99 5.50
CA PRO A 27 10.97 1.87 6.56
C PRO A 27 11.83 3.15 6.66
N SER A 28 12.40 3.44 7.83
CA SER A 28 13.30 4.59 8.02
C SER A 28 14.71 4.39 7.47
N TRP A 29 15.10 3.15 7.16
CA TRP A 29 16.48 2.76 6.81
C TRP A 29 16.61 2.13 5.42
N GLU A 30 15.50 1.92 4.71
CA GLU A 30 15.48 1.19 3.44
C GLU A 30 14.55 1.86 2.42
N THR A 31 14.65 1.45 1.17
CA THR A 31 13.74 1.89 0.11
C THR A 31 12.31 1.45 0.43
N PRO A 32 11.31 2.32 0.26
CA PRO A 32 9.92 1.94 0.42
C PRO A 32 9.52 0.81 -0.53
N ILE A 33 8.72 -0.13 -0.02
CA ILE A 33 8.28 -1.32 -0.75
C ILE A 33 6.77 -1.24 -0.94
N ILE A 34 6.28 -1.55 -2.14
CA ILE A 34 4.86 -1.78 -2.37
C ILE A 34 4.60 -3.22 -2.81
N GLY A 35 3.70 -3.89 -2.08
CA GLY A 35 3.14 -5.19 -2.44
C GLY A 35 1.71 -5.06 -2.97
N VAL A 36 1.35 -5.90 -3.95
CA VAL A 36 -0.02 -6.04 -4.46
C VAL A 36 -0.45 -7.49 -4.20
N PHE A 37 -1.59 -7.64 -3.54
CA PHE A 37 -2.13 -8.92 -3.08
C PHE A 37 -3.49 -9.16 -3.72
N GLU A 38 -3.80 -10.42 -3.98
CA GLU A 38 -5.06 -10.79 -4.63
C GLU A 38 -6.24 -10.70 -3.66
N THR A 39 -5.99 -10.95 -2.37
CA THR A 39 -7.00 -10.99 -1.32
C THR A 39 -6.54 -10.25 -0.06
N LEU A 40 -7.50 -9.87 0.79
CA LEU A 40 -7.20 -9.30 2.11
C LEU A 40 -6.53 -10.33 3.03
N GLU A 41 -6.84 -11.61 2.86
CA GLU A 41 -6.23 -12.70 3.64
C GLU A 41 -4.73 -12.82 3.37
N GLU A 42 -4.32 -12.82 2.10
CA GLU A 42 -2.89 -12.81 1.72
C GLU A 42 -2.16 -11.59 2.29
N ALA A 43 -2.77 -10.41 2.15
CA ALA A 43 -2.19 -9.18 2.69
C ALA A 43 -2.08 -9.24 4.22
N ASN A 44 -3.09 -9.78 4.92
CA ASN A 44 -3.09 -9.93 6.37
C ASN A 44 -1.99 -10.88 6.86
N VAL A 45 -1.72 -11.98 6.16
CA VAL A 45 -0.61 -12.89 6.52
C VAL A 45 0.72 -12.15 6.51
N VAL A 46 0.97 -11.35 5.47
CA VAL A 46 2.20 -10.56 5.35
C VAL A 46 2.25 -9.44 6.39
N TYR A 47 1.16 -8.69 6.55
CA TYR A 47 1.07 -7.59 7.51
C TYR A 47 1.24 -8.06 8.96
N LYS A 48 0.58 -9.16 9.34
CA LYS A 48 0.71 -9.78 10.66
C LYS A 48 2.12 -10.27 10.94
N SER A 49 2.80 -10.82 9.94
CA SER A 49 4.21 -11.24 10.07
C SER A 49 5.16 -10.07 10.33
N MET A 50 4.79 -8.85 9.90
CA MET A 50 5.62 -7.65 10.07
C MET A 50 5.26 -6.84 11.32
N PHE A 51 3.97 -6.78 11.69
CA PHE A 51 3.47 -5.85 12.71
C PHE A 51 2.75 -6.52 13.88
N ASP A 52 2.70 -7.85 13.89
CA ASP A 52 1.99 -8.65 14.90
C ASP A 52 0.53 -8.21 15.12
N ASN A 53 -0.09 -7.67 14.05
CA ASN A 53 -1.45 -7.15 14.06
C ASN A 53 -2.12 -7.39 12.70
N GLU A 54 -3.44 -7.20 12.62
CA GLU A 54 -4.20 -7.34 11.38
C GLU A 54 -4.37 -5.98 10.69
N ILE A 55 -4.57 -6.01 9.37
CA ILE A 55 -4.87 -4.81 8.60
C ILE A 55 -6.25 -4.30 9.07
N PRO A 56 -6.37 -3.01 9.45
CA PRO A 56 -7.65 -2.44 9.82
C PRO A 56 -8.65 -2.52 8.64
N PRO A 57 -9.97 -2.46 8.90
CA PRO A 57 -10.97 -2.48 7.84
C PRO A 57 -10.67 -1.43 6.76
N LEU A 58 -10.55 -1.87 5.50
CA LEU A 58 -10.25 -1.00 4.38
C LEU A 58 -11.51 -0.71 3.57
N GLU A 59 -11.73 0.55 3.26
CA GLU A 59 -12.75 0.94 2.29
C GLU A 59 -12.20 0.79 0.86
N PRO A 60 -12.99 0.22 -0.07
CA PRO A 60 -12.57 0.12 -1.46
C PRO A 60 -12.46 1.50 -2.09
N ILE A 61 -11.32 1.75 -2.75
CA ILE A 61 -11.06 2.99 -3.49
C ILE A 61 -10.78 2.68 -4.95
N SER A 62 -11.11 3.60 -5.86
CA SER A 62 -10.76 3.47 -7.28
C SER A 62 -9.24 3.57 -7.49
N VAL A 63 -8.75 3.05 -8.62
CA VAL A 63 -7.35 3.22 -9.04
C VAL A 63 -6.95 4.70 -9.12
N SER A 64 -7.84 5.57 -9.58
CA SER A 64 -7.60 7.02 -9.63
C SER A 64 -7.47 7.65 -8.24
N ALA A 65 -8.31 7.25 -7.29
CA ALA A 65 -8.23 7.70 -5.91
C ALA A 65 -6.95 7.20 -5.24
N PHE A 66 -6.58 5.94 -5.47
CA PHE A 66 -5.31 5.37 -5.01
C PHE A 66 -4.11 6.19 -5.52
N LEU A 67 -4.06 6.48 -6.82
CA LEU A 67 -3.00 7.30 -7.41
C LEU A 67 -2.93 8.71 -6.81
N SER A 68 -4.09 9.33 -6.56
CA SER A 68 -4.14 10.64 -5.90
C SER A 68 -3.52 10.58 -4.50
N LYS A 69 -3.92 9.59 -3.69
CA LYS A 69 -3.39 9.42 -2.32
C LYS A 69 -1.89 9.15 -2.30
N ILE A 70 -1.38 8.32 -3.22
CA ILE A 70 0.06 8.08 -3.32
C ILE A 70 0.80 9.34 -3.76
N ASN A 71 0.26 10.12 -4.70
CA ASN A 71 0.88 11.38 -5.13
C ASN A 71 0.89 12.43 -4.02
N GLU A 72 -0.13 12.48 -3.16
CA GLU A 72 -0.13 13.31 -1.96
C GLU A 72 0.95 12.85 -0.98
N LEU A 73 1.00 11.55 -0.67
CA LEU A 73 2.04 10.98 0.18
C LEU A 73 3.46 11.26 -0.36
N LYS A 74 3.66 11.21 -1.68
CA LYS A 74 4.96 11.56 -2.29
C LYS A 74 5.37 13.02 -2.08
N LYS A 75 4.41 13.94 -1.91
CA LYS A 75 4.71 15.34 -1.57
C LYS A 75 5.08 15.49 -0.10
N GLU A 76 4.50 14.67 0.77
CA GLU A 76 4.75 14.69 2.21
C GLU A 76 6.03 13.93 2.60
N ASP A 77 6.34 12.85 1.88
CA ASP A 77 7.49 11.98 2.15
C ASP A 77 8.35 11.80 0.90
N ALA A 78 9.47 12.51 0.88
CA ALA A 78 10.41 12.52 -0.26
C ALA A 78 10.93 11.12 -0.62
N ARG A 79 10.95 10.15 0.32
CA ARG A 79 11.40 8.77 0.06
C ARG A 79 10.51 8.04 -0.93
N LEU A 80 9.21 8.37 -0.94
CA LEU A 80 8.23 7.76 -1.84
C LEU A 80 8.42 8.21 -3.30
N SER A 81 9.11 9.33 -3.53
CA SER A 81 9.38 9.86 -4.88
C SER A 81 10.09 8.85 -5.78
N GLN A 82 10.89 7.96 -5.18
CA GLN A 82 11.67 6.94 -5.89
C GLN A 82 10.85 5.72 -6.33
N ILE A 83 9.62 5.57 -5.82
CA ILE A 83 8.78 4.40 -6.16
C ILE A 83 8.20 4.56 -7.57
N ASP A 84 8.49 3.60 -8.44
CA ASP A 84 7.81 3.46 -9.72
C ASP A 84 6.49 2.69 -9.55
N LEU A 85 5.38 3.35 -9.86
CA LEU A 85 4.03 2.77 -9.75
C LEU A 85 3.59 2.04 -11.03
N ARG A 86 4.32 2.17 -12.15
CA ARG A 86 3.99 1.48 -13.42
C ARG A 86 3.76 -0.03 -13.27
N PRO A 87 4.64 -0.81 -12.60
CA PRO A 87 4.41 -2.25 -12.43
C PRO A 87 3.18 -2.56 -11.57
N ILE A 88 2.79 -1.63 -10.70
CA ILE A 88 1.63 -1.77 -9.80
C ILE A 88 0.35 -1.54 -10.57
N LEU A 89 0.32 -0.51 -11.41
CA LEU A 89 -0.79 -0.23 -12.31
C LEU A 89 -1.04 -1.35 -13.32
N THR A 90 -0.05 -2.19 -13.60
CA THR A 90 -0.23 -3.36 -14.48
C THR A 90 -0.87 -4.55 -13.75
N ARG A 91 -0.82 -4.55 -12.41
CA ARG A 91 -1.35 -5.62 -11.55
C ARG A 91 -2.70 -5.28 -10.91
N LEU A 92 -3.09 -4.01 -10.93
CA LEU A 92 -4.40 -3.49 -10.53
C LEU A 92 -5.37 -3.63 -11.69
#